data_AF-A0A352JF98-F1
#
_entry.id   AF-A0A352JF98-F1
#
_cell.length_a   1.000
_cell.length_b   1.000
_cell.length_c   1.000
_cell.angle_alpha   90.00
_cell.angle_beta   90.00
_cell.angle_gamma   90.00
#
_symmetry.space_group_name_H-M   'P 1'
#
loop_
_entity.id
_entity.type
_entity.pdbx_description
1 polymer ?
#
loop_
_entity_poly.entity_id
_entity_poly.type
_entity_poly.pdbx_seq_one_letter_code
_entity_poly.pdbx_strand_id
1 'polypeptide(L)' 'AFQKASIGHYLAVKAFEKEGLSTSDFESVFLPPADASAAFSQGKVDGWFIWDPFITRTELSGVGRV' A
#
# COMPACT_ATOMS: atom_id res chain seq x y z
N ALA A 1 -0.21 -3.16 -2.06
CA ALA A 1 -0.61 -4.06 -0.96
C ALA A 1 -1.38 -3.30 0.12
N PHE A 2 -2.39 -3.93 0.73
CA PHE A 2 -3.14 -3.41 1.89
C PHE A 2 -4.01 -4.52 2.48
N GLN A 3 -4.52 -4.37 3.71
CA GLN A 3 -5.46 -5.34 4.26
C GLN A 3 -6.84 -5.22 3.59
N LYS A 4 -7.48 -6.37 3.34
CA LYS A 4 -8.80 -6.43 2.71
C LYS A 4 -9.85 -5.76 3.60
N ALA A 5 -10.66 -4.89 3.01
CA ALA A 5 -11.68 -4.09 3.70
C ALA A 5 -11.15 -3.17 4.82
N SER A 6 -9.87 -2.83 4.81
CA SER A 6 -9.31 -1.82 5.71
C SER A 6 -9.48 -0.39 5.17
N ILE A 7 -9.25 0.61 6.04
CA ILE A 7 -9.15 2.02 5.63
C ILE A 7 -8.13 2.19 4.49
N GLY A 8 -7.04 1.41 4.49
CA GLY A 8 -6.05 1.42 3.42
C GLY A 8 -6.62 1.00 2.06
N HIS A 9 -7.57 0.05 2.04
CA HIS A 9 -8.27 -0.33 0.81
C HIS A 9 -9.17 0.81 0.31
N TYR A 10 -9.94 1.42 1.21
CA TYR A 10 -10.82 2.54 0.85
C TYR A 10 -10.03 3.74 0.31
N LEU A 11 -8.92 4.10 0.97
CA LEU A 11 -8.05 5.21 0.54
C LEU A 11 -7.38 4.92 -0.80
N ALA A 12 -6.92 3.69 -1.03
CA ALA A 12 -6.34 3.29 -2.31
C ALA A 12 -7.39 3.45 -3.44
N VAL A 13 -8.58 2.87 -3.26
CA VAL A 13 -9.67 2.99 -4.25
C VAL A 13 -10.01 4.45 -4.52
N LYS A 14 -10.13 5.29 -3.49
CA LYS A 14 -10.45 6.72 -3.65
C LYS A 14 -9.34 7.50 -4.35
N ALA A 15 -8.07 7.16 -4.10
CA ALA A 15 -6.95 7.78 -4.80
C ALA A 15 -6.96 7.43 -6.29
N PHE A 16 -7.25 6.17 -6.64
CA PHE A 16 -7.36 5.73 -8.03
C PHE A 16 -8.59 6.33 -8.73
N GLU A 17 -9.76 6.37 -8.06
CA GLU A 17 -10.97 7.00 -8.60
C GLU A 17 -10.75 8.48 -8.93
N LYS A 18 -9.95 9.19 -8.12
CA LYS A 18 -9.63 10.61 -8.36
C LYS A 18 -8.86 10.82 -9.67
N GLU A 19 -8.03 9.87 -10.05
CA GLU A 19 -7.28 9.85 -11.32
C GLU A 19 -8.09 9.21 -12.47
N GLY A 20 -9.36 8.84 -12.22
CA GLY A 20 -10.23 8.20 -13.21
C GLY A 20 -9.93 6.72 -13.45
N LEU A 21 -9.11 6.09 -12.59
CA LEU A 21 -8.76 4.68 -12.66
C LEU A 21 -9.80 3.83 -11.92
N SER A 22 -10.14 2.69 -12.52
CA SER A 22 -11.06 1.71 -11.97
C SER A 22 -10.34 0.67 -11.11
N THR A 23 -11.09 -0.06 -10.29
CA THR A 23 -10.55 -1.17 -9.48
C THR A 23 -9.99 -2.32 -10.30
N SER A 24 -10.32 -2.37 -11.59
CA SER A 24 -9.78 -3.30 -12.59
C SER A 24 -8.40 -2.89 -13.12
N ASP A 25 -7.99 -1.63 -12.95
CA ASP A 25 -6.72 -1.10 -13.47
C ASP A 25 -5.53 -1.37 -12.54
N PHE A 26 -5.77 -1.90 -11.35
CA PHE A 26 -4.72 -2.20 -10.38
C PHE A 26 -4.89 -3.58 -9.72
N GLU A 27 -3.77 -4.23 -9.45
CA GLU A 27 -3.76 -5.50 -8.75
C GLU A 27 -3.81 -5.27 -7.23
N SER A 28 -4.91 -5.69 -6.61
CA SER A 28 -5.08 -5.61 -5.16
C SER A 28 -4.42 -6.81 -4.46
N VAL A 29 -3.23 -6.59 -3.90
CA VAL A 29 -2.52 -7.61 -3.11
C VAL A 29 -2.86 -7.45 -1.63
N PHE A 30 -3.49 -8.47 -1.05
CA PHE A 30 -3.91 -8.47 0.36
C PHE A 30 -2.89 -9.19 1.24
N LEU A 31 -2.04 -8.43 1.92
CA LEU A 31 -0.98 -8.97 2.79
C LEU A 31 -1.09 -8.41 4.22
N PRO A 32 -0.74 -9.20 5.25
CA PRO A 32 -0.47 -8.69 6.58
C PRO A 32 0.66 -7.65 6.56
N PRO A 33 0.74 -6.72 7.54
CA PRO A 33 1.74 -5.64 7.54
C PRO A 33 3.19 -6.11 7.42
N ALA A 34 3.57 -7.20 8.09
CA ALA A 34 4.93 -7.74 8.04
C ALA A 34 5.29 -8.23 6.63
N ASP A 35 4.37 -8.97 5.99
CA ASP A 35 4.57 -9.50 4.64
C ASP A 35 4.52 -8.39 3.58
N ALA A 36 3.64 -7.40 3.76
CA ALA A 36 3.55 -6.24 2.88
C ALA A 36 4.83 -5.40 2.92
N SER A 37 5.41 -5.21 4.12
CA SER A 37 6.71 -4.54 4.29
C SER A 37 7.83 -5.27 3.56
N ALA A 38 7.89 -6.60 3.71
CA ALA A 38 8.88 -7.42 3.00
C ALA A 38 8.66 -7.38 1.47
N ALA A 39 7.41 -7.49 1.01
CA ALA A 39 7.06 -7.43 -0.41
C ALA A 39 7.40 -6.06 -1.03
N PHE A 40 7.12 -4.97 -0.32
CA PHE A 40 7.45 -3.61 -0.74
C PHE A 40 8.97 -3.39 -0.81
N SER A 41 9.70 -3.82 0.23
CA SER A 41 11.17 -3.77 0.25
C SER A 41 11.82 -4.59 -0.87
N GLN A 42 11.18 -5.68 -1.30
CA GLN A 42 11.65 -6.53 -2.39
C GLN A 42 11.19 -6.05 -3.77
N GLY A 43 10.43 -4.95 -3.87
CA GLY A 43 9.89 -4.46 -5.14
C GLY A 43 8.81 -5.36 -5.74
N LYS A 44 8.17 -6.23 -4.95
CA LYS A 44 7.07 -7.10 -5.40
C LYS A 44 5.73 -6.37 -5.47
N VAL A 45 5.62 -5.21 -4.84
CA VAL A 45 4.44 -4.34 -4.87
C VAL A 45 4.89 -2.90 -5.02
N ASP A 46 4.24 -2.15 -5.90
CA ASP A 46 4.63 -0.77 -6.21
C ASP A 46 4.19 0.25 -5.15
N GLY A 47 3.15 -0.08 -4.38
CA GLY A 47 2.60 0.78 -3.34
C GLY A 47 2.04 0.01 -2.16
N TRP A 48 2.17 0.56 -0.96
CA TRP A 48 1.68 -0.03 0.28
C TRP A 48 0.93 1.01 1.11
N PHE A 49 -0.36 0.76 1.36
CA PHE A 49 -1.20 1.62 2.18
C PHE A 49 -1.31 1.04 3.60
N ILE A 50 -0.70 1.72 4.56
CA ILE A 50 -0.57 1.28 5.97
C ILE A 50 -0.66 2.50 6.90
N TRP A 51 -0.75 2.30 8.21
CA TRP A 51 -0.76 3.34 9.26
C TRP A 51 0.60 3.42 9.99
N ASP A 52 0.82 4.49 10.75
CA ASP A 52 1.99 4.61 11.64
C ASP A 52 2.01 3.54 12.74
N PRO A 53 3.18 3.01 13.14
CA PRO A 53 4.54 3.51 12.85
C PRO A 53 5.20 2.90 11.61
N PHE A 54 4.47 2.12 10.80
CA PHE A 54 5.05 1.43 9.64
C PHE A 54 5.48 2.42 8.55
N ILE A 55 4.69 3.47 8.33
CA ILE A 55 5.03 4.55 7.38
C ILE A 55 6.33 5.21 7.81
N THR A 56 6.37 5.78 9.02
CA THR A 56 7.56 6.44 9.59
C THR A 56 8.79 5.52 9.53
N ARG A 57 8.64 4.23 9.87
CA ARG A 57 9.76 3.28 9.83
C ARG A 57 10.29 3.06 8.41
N THR A 58 9.41 2.96 7.43
CA THR A 58 9.76 2.70 6.02
C THR A 58 10.42 3.91 5.37
N GLU A 59 9.97 5.11 5.72
CA GLU A 59 10.59 6.38 5.33
C GLU A 59 11.98 6.54 5.96
N LEU A 60 12.09 6.32 7.28
CA LEU A 60 13.38 6.38 7.98
C LEU A 60 14.39 5.34 7.50
N SER A 61 13.93 4.17 7.04
CA SER A 61 14.81 3.15 6.45
C SER A 61 15.18 3.42 4.99
N GLY A 62 14.65 4.49 4.37
CA GLY A 62 14.90 4.84 2.97
C GLY A 62 14.32 3.86 1.96
N VAL A 63 13.37 3.02 2.39
CA VAL A 63 12.76 1.97 1.57
C VAL A 63 11.54 2.51 0.81
N GLY A 64 10.94 3.59 1.29
CA GLY A 64 9.78 4.22 0.66
C GLY A 64 9.68 5.72 0.98
N ARG A 65 8.66 6.35 0.39
CA ARG A 65 8.29 7.76 0.60
C ARG A 65 6.77 7.87 0.68
N VAL A 66 6.28 8.92 1.34
CA VAL A 66 4.85 9.24 1.45
C VAL A 66 4.43 10.27 0.42
#